data_AF-A0A8H9LXT9-F1
#
_entry.id   AF-A0A8H9LXT9-F1
#
_cell.length_a   1.000
_cell.length_b   1.000
_cell.length_c   1.000
_cell.angle_alpha   90.00
_cell.angle_beta   90.00
_cell.angle_gamma   90.00
#
_symmetry.space_group_name_H-M   'P 1'
#
loop_
_entity.id
_entity.type
_entity.pdbx_description
1 polymer ?
#
loop_
_entity_poly.entity_id
_entity_poly.type
_entity_poly.pdbx_seq_one_letter_code
_entity_poly.pdbx_strand_id
1 'polypeptide(L)'
;MLACSIHEYLSGPLGAHRAVLRRKDGPGGLLQFAWDVTTADFVQAEATGREEAMAAYPFGAEMFFQDYLALITGRLQVWDVAGGAMECWHIGRPLDSLVYAFFGIYGEHQRPDLAALSYATMAAGITAPAGTR
;
A
#
# COMPACT_ATOMS: atom_id res chain seq x y z
N MET A 1 -9.58 -6.88 -14.16
CA MET A 1 -8.80 -5.84 -13.45
C MET A 1 -8.06 -5.03 -14.50
N LEU A 2 -8.20 -3.69 -14.52
CA LEU A 2 -7.60 -2.82 -15.56
C LEU A 2 -6.10 -3.06 -15.73
N ALA A 3 -5.39 -3.34 -14.64
CA ALA A 3 -3.96 -3.67 -14.64
C ALA A 3 -3.56 -4.84 -15.56
N CYS A 4 -4.46 -5.80 -15.81
CA CYS A 4 -4.18 -6.96 -16.66
C CYS A 4 -4.51 -6.73 -18.14
N SER A 5 -5.28 -5.70 -18.46
CA SER A 5 -5.80 -5.45 -19.82
C SER A 5 -5.09 -4.30 -20.55
N ILE A 6 -4.12 -3.65 -19.91
CA ILE A 6 -3.31 -2.59 -20.51
C ILE A 6 -1.99 -3.17 -21.03
N HIS A 7 -1.56 -2.69 -22.18
CA HIS A 7 -0.36 -3.18 -22.86
C HIS A 7 0.70 -2.09 -23.09
N GLU A 8 0.33 -0.82 -22.92
CA GLU A 8 1.19 0.34 -23.08
C GLU A 8 0.95 1.34 -21.96
N TYR A 9 1.97 2.13 -21.64
CA TYR A 9 1.91 3.24 -20.71
C TYR A 9 2.89 4.34 -21.13
N LEU A 10 3.09 5.36 -20.30
CA LEU A 10 3.86 6.57 -20.61
C LEU A 10 5.27 6.29 -21.17
N SER A 11 5.94 5.24 -20.67
CA SER A 11 7.28 4.82 -21.06
C SER A 11 7.33 3.84 -22.24
N GLY A 12 6.18 3.47 -22.82
CA GLY A 12 6.06 2.55 -23.95
C GLY A 12 5.40 1.22 -23.59
N PRO A 13 5.77 0.12 -24.28
CA PRO A 13 5.22 -1.21 -24.02
C PRO A 13 5.46 -1.68 -22.60
N LEU A 14 4.43 -2.30 -22.04
CA LEU A 14 4.28 -2.45 -20.61
C LEU A 14 4.54 -3.93 -20.26
N GLY A 15 5.61 -4.21 -19.52
CA GLY A 15 6.04 -5.56 -19.12
C GLY A 15 5.16 -6.21 -18.04
N ALA A 16 5.60 -7.33 -17.46
CA ALA A 16 4.80 -8.10 -16.48
C ALA A 16 4.50 -7.34 -15.18
N HIS A 17 5.32 -6.36 -14.82
CA HIS A 17 5.17 -5.59 -13.60
C HIS A 17 4.12 -4.48 -13.78
N ARG A 18 2.99 -4.59 -13.07
CA ARG A 18 1.83 -3.71 -13.29
C ARG A 18 1.58 -2.71 -12.18
N ALA A 19 1.89 -3.09 -10.95
CA ALA A 19 1.65 -2.26 -9.79
C ALA A 19 2.90 -2.20 -8.93
N VAL A 20 3.05 -1.16 -8.13
CA VAL A 20 4.23 -1.01 -7.28
C VAL A 20 3.88 -0.56 -5.88
N LEU A 21 4.45 -1.24 -4.88
CA LEU A 21 4.43 -0.84 -3.48
C LEU A 21 5.78 -0.22 -3.14
N ARG A 22 5.73 1.01 -2.68
CA ARG A 22 6.90 1.80 -2.30
C ARG A 22 6.84 2.13 -0.83
N ARG A 23 8.04 2.28 -0.28
CA ARG A 23 8.27 2.79 1.05
C ARG A 23 8.67 4.26 0.97
N LYS A 24 8.05 5.12 1.78
CA LYS A 24 8.53 6.50 2.02
C LYS A 24 9.92 6.50 2.66
N ASP A 25 10.69 7.54 2.38
CA ASP A 25 12.05 7.71 2.88
C ASP A 25 12.17 7.47 4.39
N GLY A 26 13.24 6.77 4.77
CA GLY A 26 13.59 6.53 6.16
C GLY A 26 14.86 5.66 6.30
N PRO A 27 15.18 5.20 7.51
CA PRO A 27 16.39 4.41 7.75
C PRO A 27 16.37 3.13 6.90
N GLY A 28 17.42 2.89 6.11
CA GLY A 28 17.50 1.73 5.21
C GLY A 28 17.17 2.00 3.74
N GLY A 29 16.95 3.26 3.36
CA GLY A 29 16.81 3.65 1.95
C GLY A 29 15.44 3.35 1.35
N LEU A 30 15.32 3.65 0.06
CA LEU A 30 14.13 3.39 -0.75
C LEU A 30 13.99 1.88 -1.00
N LEU A 31 12.80 1.36 -0.73
CA LEU A 31 12.42 -0.01 -1.08
C LEU A 31 11.19 0.02 -1.96
N GLN A 32 11.23 -0.82 -3.00
CA GLN A 32 10.19 -0.90 -4.00
C GLN A 32 9.94 -2.37 -4.36
N PHE A 33 8.67 -2.75 -4.38
CA PHE A 33 8.22 -4.09 -4.78
C PHE A 33 7.18 -3.96 -5.89
N ALA A 34 7.44 -4.59 -7.03
CA ALA A 34 6.52 -4.59 -8.15
C ALA A 34 5.70 -5.88 -8.15
N TRP A 35 4.40 -5.76 -8.41
CA TRP A 35 3.52 -6.90 -8.62
C TRP A 35 3.70 -7.43 -10.03
N ASP A 36 4.14 -8.68 -10.13
CA ASP A 36 4.24 -9.43 -11.37
C ASP A 36 2.91 -10.13 -11.67
N VAL A 37 2.25 -9.73 -12.75
CA VAL A 37 0.95 -10.29 -13.15
C VAL A 37 1.03 -11.75 -13.60
N THR A 38 2.22 -12.22 -13.98
CA THR A 38 2.43 -13.58 -14.49
C THR A 38 2.62 -14.60 -13.38
N THR A 39 3.18 -14.19 -12.24
CA THR A 39 3.38 -15.06 -11.06
C THR A 39 2.40 -14.77 -9.93
N ALA A 40 1.75 -13.60 -9.96
CA ALA A 40 0.95 -13.04 -8.88
C ALA A 40 1.73 -12.68 -7.60
N ASP A 41 3.06 -12.57 -7.69
CA ASP A 41 3.94 -12.24 -6.57
C ASP A 41 4.37 -10.77 -6.58
N PHE A 42 4.76 -10.27 -5.41
CA PHE A 42 5.53 -9.03 -5.29
C PHE A 42 7.02 -9.33 -5.33
N VAL A 43 7.69 -8.89 -6.38
CA VAL A 43 9.14 -9.03 -6.56
C VAL A 43 9.84 -7.71 -6.23
N GLN A 44 11.02 -7.78 -5.63
CA GLN A 44 11.82 -6.58 -5.39
C GLN A 44 12.21 -5.96 -6.73
N ALA A 45 11.93 -4.67 -6.87
CA ALA A 45 12.28 -3.88 -8.04
C ALA A 45 13.38 -2.88 -7.69
N GLU A 46 14.05 -2.35 -8.72
CA GLU A 46 14.98 -1.25 -8.56
C GLU A 46 14.28 -0.06 -7.89
N ALA A 47 14.93 0.52 -6.88
CA ALA A 47 14.41 1.66 -6.15
C ALA A 47 14.71 2.94 -6.94
N THR A 48 13.65 3.56 -7.45
CA THR A 48 13.73 4.77 -8.28
C THR A 48 13.08 5.97 -7.59
N GLY A 49 13.25 7.17 -8.15
CA GLY A 49 12.47 8.33 -7.74
C GLY A 49 10.96 8.11 -7.91
N ARG A 50 10.13 8.86 -7.19
CA ARG A 50 8.67 8.69 -7.30
C ARG A 50 8.17 8.98 -8.71
N GLU A 51 8.64 10.06 -9.32
CA GLU A 51 8.25 10.45 -10.68
C GLU A 51 8.63 9.37 -11.70
N GLU A 52 9.82 8.78 -11.56
CA GLU A 52 10.29 7.67 -12.40
C GLU A 52 9.40 6.44 -12.23
N ALA A 53 9.02 6.08 -11.00
CA ALA A 53 8.07 4.99 -10.77
C ALA A 53 6.67 5.30 -11.29
N MET A 54 6.21 6.55 -11.20
CA MET A 54 4.94 6.97 -11.80
C MET A 54 4.96 6.90 -13.33
N ALA A 55 6.12 7.09 -13.97
CA ALA A 55 6.27 6.93 -15.42
C ALA A 55 6.38 5.46 -15.86
N ALA A 56 6.89 4.58 -14.99
CA ALA A 56 7.10 3.16 -15.25
C ALA A 56 5.89 2.29 -14.89
N TYR A 57 5.21 2.58 -13.78
CA TYR A 57 4.15 1.75 -13.22
C TYR A 57 2.80 2.48 -13.27
N PRO A 58 1.78 1.93 -13.95
CA PRO A 58 0.47 2.56 -14.08
C PRO A 58 -0.32 2.59 -12.76
N PHE A 59 0.05 1.79 -11.78
CA PHE A 59 -0.56 1.75 -10.44
C PHE A 59 0.53 1.74 -9.38
N GLY A 60 0.36 2.52 -8.33
CA GLY A 60 1.27 2.45 -7.19
C GLY A 60 0.75 3.04 -5.90
N ALA A 61 1.37 2.60 -4.82
CA ALA A 61 1.09 3.04 -3.46
C ALA A 61 2.41 3.26 -2.71
N GLU A 62 2.45 4.32 -1.93
CA GLU A 62 3.61 4.74 -1.16
C GLU A 62 3.17 5.16 0.25
N MET A 63 3.74 4.51 1.27
CA MET A 63 3.57 4.88 2.68
C MET A 63 4.79 4.48 3.50
N PHE A 64 4.85 4.88 4.77
CA PHE A 64 5.98 4.49 5.60
C PHE A 64 5.97 3.00 5.92
N PHE A 65 7.15 2.42 6.14
CA PHE A 65 7.27 0.99 6.42
C PHE A 65 6.51 0.57 7.69
N GLN A 66 6.55 1.39 8.74
CA GLN A 66 5.81 1.12 9.97
C GLN A 66 4.30 1.07 9.75
N ASP A 67 3.78 1.81 8.76
CA ASP A 67 2.35 1.82 8.46
C ASP A 67 1.93 0.55 7.72
N TYR A 68 2.77 0.03 6.81
CA TYR A 68 2.58 -1.32 6.23
C TYR A 68 2.52 -2.39 7.32
N LEU A 69 3.50 -2.38 8.24
CA LEU A 69 3.54 -3.35 9.33
C LEU A 69 2.32 -3.20 10.25
N ALA A 70 1.96 -1.97 10.61
CA ALA A 70 0.83 -1.72 11.49
C ALA A 70 -0.49 -2.17 10.84
N LEU A 71 -0.67 -1.97 9.53
CA LEU A 71 -1.83 -2.44 8.79
C LEU A 71 -1.90 -3.99 8.77
N ILE A 72 -0.81 -4.65 8.37
CA ILE A 72 -0.76 -6.12 8.24
C ILE A 72 -0.93 -6.82 9.59
N THR A 73 -0.44 -6.19 10.67
CA THR A 73 -0.55 -6.73 12.04
C THR A 73 -1.80 -6.28 12.79
N GLY A 74 -2.70 -5.51 12.16
CA GLY A 74 -3.94 -5.06 12.78
C GLY A 74 -3.74 -4.05 13.91
N ARG A 75 -2.64 -3.28 13.89
CA ARG A 75 -2.43 -2.14 14.79
C ARG A 75 -3.03 -0.84 14.25
N LEU A 76 -3.29 -0.78 12.95
CA LEU A 76 -4.00 0.30 12.26
C LEU A 76 -5.06 -0.28 11.34
N GLN A 77 -6.14 0.48 11.13
CA GLN A 77 -7.10 0.24 10.07
C GLN A 77 -6.62 0.88 8.77
N VAL A 78 -7.05 0.32 7.64
CA VAL A 78 -6.78 0.90 6.32
C VAL A 78 -7.33 2.33 6.19
N TRP A 79 -8.43 2.64 6.88
CA TRP A 79 -9.02 3.99 6.93
C TRP A 79 -8.12 5.03 7.62
N ASP A 80 -7.21 4.59 8.51
CA ASP A 80 -6.30 5.49 9.24
C ASP A 80 -5.15 5.97 8.35
N VAL A 81 -4.79 5.20 7.32
CA VAL A 81 -3.69 5.51 6.41
C VAL A 81 -4.18 6.04 5.06
N ALA A 82 -5.37 5.63 4.62
CA ALA A 82 -5.95 6.06 3.35
C ALA A 82 -6.22 7.58 3.34
N GLY A 83 -5.67 8.28 2.34
CA GLY A 83 -5.84 9.73 2.20
C GLY A 83 -5.00 10.59 3.15
N GLY A 84 -4.23 9.97 4.05
CA GLY A 84 -3.28 10.64 4.93
C GLY A 84 -1.84 10.18 4.66
N ALA A 85 -1.43 9.09 5.31
CA ALA A 85 -0.08 8.55 5.19
C ALA A 85 0.18 7.84 3.84
N MET A 86 -0.87 7.27 3.25
CA MET A 86 -0.83 6.54 1.98
C MET A 86 -1.06 7.47 0.79
N GLU A 87 -0.08 7.49 -0.09
CA GLU A 87 -0.15 8.20 -1.36
C GLU A 87 -0.23 7.19 -2.49
N CYS A 88 -1.18 7.38 -3.41
CA CYS A 88 -1.38 6.46 -4.52
C CYS A 88 -1.49 7.21 -5.84
N TRP A 89 -1.10 6.51 -6.91
CA TRP A 89 -1.40 6.90 -8.28
C TRP A 89 -1.97 5.70 -9.02
N HIS A 90 -2.82 5.97 -10.01
CA HIS A 90 -3.43 4.96 -10.85
C HIS A 90 -3.93 5.61 -12.14
N ILE A 91 -4.14 4.77 -13.15
CA ILE A 91 -4.97 5.12 -14.31
C ILE A 91 -6.37 4.51 -14.15
N GLY A 92 -7.35 5.05 -14.87
CA GLY A 92 -8.71 4.54 -14.87
C GLY A 92 -9.61 5.23 -13.85
N ARG A 93 -10.51 4.47 -13.22
CA ARG A 93 -11.49 4.98 -12.26
C ARG A 93 -10.92 4.92 -10.84
N PRO A 94 -11.45 5.70 -9.89
CA PRO A 94 -11.03 5.62 -8.48
C PRO A 94 -11.04 4.20 -7.89
N LEU A 95 -11.96 3.34 -8.34
CA LEU A 95 -12.08 1.95 -7.90
C LEU A 95 -10.97 1.02 -8.43
N ASP A 96 -10.21 1.46 -9.43
CA ASP A 96 -9.05 0.74 -9.96
C ASP A 96 -7.76 1.03 -9.15
N SER A 97 -7.83 1.91 -8.14
CA SER A 97 -6.68 2.30 -7.33
C SER A 97 -6.24 1.20 -6.36
N LEU A 98 -4.94 1.20 -6.00
CA LEU A 98 -4.44 0.31 -4.95
C LEU A 98 -5.07 0.60 -3.59
N VAL A 99 -5.44 1.85 -3.27
CA VAL A 99 -6.20 2.17 -2.05
C VAL A 99 -7.46 1.31 -1.96
N TYR A 100 -8.20 1.20 -3.06
CA TYR A 100 -9.41 0.39 -3.10
C TYR A 100 -9.12 -1.10 -2.95
N ALA A 101 -8.01 -1.58 -3.53
CA ALA A 101 -7.54 -2.94 -3.28
C ALA A 101 -7.20 -3.17 -1.79
N PHE A 102 -6.57 -2.20 -1.11
CA PHE A 102 -6.32 -2.27 0.34
C PHE A 102 -7.63 -2.31 1.13
N PHE A 103 -8.68 -1.57 0.76
CA PHE A 103 -10.00 -1.72 1.37
C PHE A 103 -10.58 -3.13 1.18
N GLY A 104 -10.39 -3.72 -0.01
CA GLY A 104 -10.84 -5.08 -0.31
C GLY A 104 -10.06 -6.19 0.43
N ILE A 105 -8.86 -5.90 0.93
CA ILE A 105 -8.00 -6.88 1.61
C ILE A 105 -8.01 -6.69 3.13
N TYR A 106 -7.98 -5.43 3.60
CA TYR A 106 -7.80 -5.06 5.00
C TYR A 106 -8.98 -4.26 5.57
N GLY A 107 -10.04 -4.04 4.80
CA GLY A 107 -11.25 -3.41 5.32
C GLY A 107 -11.88 -4.23 6.44
N GLU A 108 -12.52 -3.55 7.38
CA GLU A 108 -13.12 -4.15 8.58
C GLU A 108 -14.03 -5.35 8.27
N HIS A 109 -14.86 -5.24 7.22
CA HIS A 109 -15.74 -6.33 6.80
C HIS A 109 -14.98 -7.56 6.27
N GLN A 110 -13.78 -7.37 5.73
CA GLN A 110 -12.94 -8.42 5.14
C GLN A 110 -12.00 -9.04 6.17
N ARG A 111 -11.53 -8.24 7.14
CA ARG A 111 -10.61 -8.64 8.22
C ARG A 111 -11.11 -8.17 9.59
N PRO A 112 -12.25 -8.70 10.07
CA PRO A 112 -12.81 -8.32 11.37
C PRO A 112 -11.87 -8.69 12.52
N ASP A 113 -11.01 -9.69 12.34
CA ASP A 113 -9.95 -10.07 13.28
C ASP A 113 -8.92 -8.95 13.47
N LEU A 114 -8.43 -8.35 12.39
CA LEU A 114 -7.49 -7.23 12.45
C LEU A 114 -8.17 -5.95 12.97
N ALA A 115 -9.44 -5.74 12.62
CA ALA A 115 -10.24 -4.64 13.16
C ALA A 115 -10.35 -4.70 14.68
N ALA A 116 -10.76 -5.85 15.22
CA ALA A 116 -10.85 -6.04 16.67
C ALA A 116 -9.51 -5.79 17.38
N LEU A 117 -8.40 -6.26 16.81
CA LEU A 117 -7.05 -6.01 17.36
C LEU A 117 -6.70 -4.51 17.39
N SER A 118 -7.06 -3.77 16.35
CA SER A 118 -6.78 -2.34 16.28
C SER A 118 -7.56 -1.58 17.35
N TYR A 119 -8.83 -1.92 17.55
CA TYR A 119 -9.66 -1.32 18.60
C TYR A 119 -9.16 -1.67 20.00
N ALA A 120 -8.77 -2.93 20.24
CA ALA A 120 -8.21 -3.34 21.53
C ALA A 120 -6.91 -2.59 21.84
N THR A 121 -6.05 -2.40 20.85
CA THR A 121 -4.80 -1.63 20.97
C THR A 121 -5.09 -0.17 21.31
N MET A 122 -6.03 0.47 20.62
CA MET A 122 -6.45 1.84 20.89
C MET A 122 -7.05 1.99 22.30
N ALA A 123 -7.95 1.08 22.69
CA ALA A 123 -8.57 1.08 24.00
C ALA A 123 -7.52 0.95 25.12
N ALA A 124 -6.56 0.03 24.98
CA ALA A 124 -5.46 -0.14 25.92
C ALA A 124 -4.65 1.17 26.07
N GLY A 125 -4.39 1.87 24.97
CA GLY A 125 -3.67 3.15 24.96
C GLY A 125 -4.41 4.28 25.68
N ILE A 126 -5.74 4.29 25.66
CA ILE A 126 -6.57 5.28 26.38
C ILE A 126 -6.60 4.96 27.88
N THR A 127 -6.67 3.67 28.24
CA THR A 127 -6.75 3.22 29.64
C THR A 127 -5.41 3.22 30.38
N ALA A 128 -4.29 3.39 29.66
CA ALA A 128 -2.97 3.45 30.28
C ALA A 128 -2.81 4.74 31.11
N PRO A 129 -2.41 4.67 32.39
CA PRO A 129 -2.22 5.85 33.22
C PRO A 129 -1.14 6.77 32.61
N ALA A 130 -1.37 8.08 32.67
CA ALA A 130 -0.58 9.12 31.99
C ALA A 130 0.89 9.27 32.45
N GLY A 131 1.43 8.33 33.23
CA GLY A 131 2.72 8.45 33.93
C GLY A 131 3.82 7.47 33.54
N THR A 132 3.64 6.63 32.51
CA THR A 132 4.67 5.65 32.08
C THR A 132 4.94 5.69 30.58
N ARG A 133 5.18 6.87 30.03
CA ARG A 133 5.82 7.04 28.72
C ARG A 133 7.16 7.76 28.89
#